data_AF-A0A6P1KU91-F1
#
_entry.id   AF-A0A6P1KU91-F1
#
_cell.length_a   1.000
_cell.length_b   1.000
_cell.length_c   1.000
_cell.angle_alpha   90.00
_cell.angle_beta   90.00
_cell.angle_gamma   90.00
#
_symmetry.space_group_name_H-M   'P 1'
#
loop_
_entity.id
_entity.type
_entity.pdbx_description
1 polymer ?
#
loop_
_entity_poly.entity_id
_entity_poly.type
_entity_poly.pdbx_seq_one_letter_code
_entity_poly.pdbx_strand_id
1 'polypeptide(L)'
;MARSNGVQTEMSAQELPTISDEDTVTVEDLPEQVEDVQDIDDILNSLKTLLSSLEKLQKVRQEVGDIKPLIGRMLDGELVAGEELEQLKSGVSSLSRLVRAYNDHQIALAKAQPARNLLDQVLKERKAN
;
A
#
# COMPACT_ATOMS: atom_id res chain seq x y z
N MET A 1 31.29 -0.16 40.33
CA MET A 1 30.81 -1.13 41.34
C MET A 1 29.49 -1.70 40.86
N ALA A 2 29.31 -3.01 41.02
CA ALA A 2 28.24 -3.80 40.44
C ALA A 2 27.23 -4.28 41.51
N ARG A 3 26.00 -4.56 41.05
CA ARG A 3 24.89 -5.34 41.68
C ARG A 3 24.08 -4.56 42.73
N SER A 4 22.76 -4.71 42.85
CA SER A 4 21.92 -5.92 42.68
C SER A 4 20.42 -5.62 42.46
N ASN A 5 19.77 -6.47 41.67
CA ASN A 5 18.31 -6.66 41.59
C ASN A 5 17.73 -7.20 42.92
N GLY A 6 16.43 -6.95 43.15
CA GLY A 6 15.62 -7.65 44.15
C GLY A 6 14.13 -7.60 43.80
N VAL A 7 13.60 -8.73 43.32
CA VAL A 7 12.18 -9.07 43.14
C VAL A 7 11.71 -9.85 44.37
N GLN A 8 10.52 -9.54 44.91
CA GLN A 8 9.54 -10.45 45.58
C GLN A 8 8.44 -9.57 46.21
N THR A 9 7.19 -9.51 45.72
CA THR A 9 6.03 -10.44 45.84
C THR A 9 5.45 -10.57 47.26
N GLU A 10 4.17 -10.19 47.41
CA GLU A 10 3.11 -10.65 48.37
C GLU A 10 2.08 -9.50 48.57
N MET A 11 0.77 -9.61 48.83
CA MET A 11 -0.39 -10.44 48.45
C MET A 11 -1.54 -9.97 49.40
N SER A 12 -2.78 -9.80 48.90
CA SER A 12 -4.06 -9.72 49.67
C SER A 12 -4.33 -8.48 50.58
N ALA A 13 -5.54 -7.94 50.76
CA ALA A 13 -6.88 -8.23 50.26
C ALA A 13 -7.84 -7.03 50.57
N GLN A 14 -8.83 -6.85 49.69
CA GLN A 14 -10.23 -6.41 49.93
C GLN A 14 -10.55 -5.04 50.55
N GLU A 15 -11.22 -4.20 49.77
CA GLU A 15 -12.51 -3.58 50.14
C GLU A 15 -13.40 -3.50 48.90
N LEU A 16 -14.61 -4.06 48.99
CA LEU A 16 -15.65 -4.10 47.95
C LEU A 16 -16.23 -2.70 47.67
N PRO A 17 -16.93 -2.53 46.53
CA PRO A 17 -18.35 -2.25 46.70
C PRO A 17 -19.25 -3.20 45.89
N THR A 18 -20.21 -3.75 46.63
CA THR A 18 -21.63 -3.93 46.30
C THR A 18 -21.98 -4.41 44.88
N ILE A 19 -22.25 -5.70 44.83
CA ILE A 19 -23.16 -6.34 43.88
C ILE A 19 -24.50 -5.60 43.77
N SER A 20 -24.87 -5.22 42.56
CA SER A 20 -26.28 -5.08 42.16
C SER A 20 -26.39 -5.75 40.79
N ASP A 21 -26.84 -7.00 40.81
CA ASP A 21 -27.30 -7.74 39.65
C ASP A 21 -28.56 -7.07 39.09
N GLU A 22 -28.52 -6.59 37.85
CA GLU A 22 -29.54 -6.93 36.85
C GLU A 22 -28.99 -6.64 35.45
N ASP A 23 -28.68 -7.72 34.76
CA ASP A 23 -28.92 -7.93 33.33
C ASP A 23 -28.48 -6.82 32.36
N THR A 24 -27.26 -6.95 31.84
CA THR A 24 -27.05 -6.84 30.38
C THR A 24 -25.74 -7.53 30.05
N VAL A 25 -25.90 -8.66 29.39
CA VAL A 25 -24.88 -9.45 28.69
C VAL A 25 -23.72 -8.57 28.19
N THR A 26 -22.54 -8.87 28.72
CA THR A 26 -21.24 -8.61 28.09
C THR A 26 -21.33 -8.82 26.58
N VAL A 27 -21.33 -7.71 25.84
CA VAL A 27 -20.88 -7.68 24.45
C VAL A 27 -19.58 -6.88 24.45
N GLU A 28 -18.53 -7.50 24.99
CA GLU A 28 -17.20 -7.24 24.45
C GLU A 28 -17.21 -7.70 22.99
N ASP A 29 -16.72 -6.82 22.12
CA ASP A 29 -16.07 -7.18 20.86
C ASP A 29 -16.91 -7.92 19.82
N LEU A 30 -17.77 -7.18 19.11
CA LEU A 30 -17.88 -7.39 17.67
C LEU A 30 -17.44 -6.08 17.00
N PRO A 31 -16.44 -6.06 16.10
CA PRO A 31 -16.33 -4.95 15.18
C PRO A 31 -17.65 -4.93 14.40
N GLU A 32 -18.30 -3.77 14.35
CA GLU A 32 -19.46 -3.52 13.50
C GLU A 32 -19.08 -3.84 12.05
N GLN A 33 -19.21 -5.11 11.66
CA GLN A 33 -19.23 -5.56 10.27
C GLN A 33 -20.59 -5.18 9.70
N VAL A 34 -20.74 -3.89 9.45
CA VAL A 34 -21.64 -3.42 8.40
C VAL A 34 -20.72 -2.77 7.38
N GLU A 35 -20.02 -3.62 6.61
CA GLU A 35 -19.52 -3.19 5.30
C GLU A 35 -20.77 -2.80 4.50
N ASP A 36 -21.00 -1.49 4.37
CA ASP A 36 -22.07 -1.01 3.50
C ASP A 36 -21.76 -1.52 2.08
N VAL A 37 -22.78 -1.94 1.32
CA VAL A 37 -22.55 -2.47 -0.06
C VAL A 37 -21.79 -1.44 -0.91
N GLN A 38 -21.98 -0.15 -0.58
CA GLN A 38 -21.27 0.98 -1.15
C GLN A 38 -19.76 0.98 -0.84
N ASP A 39 -19.36 0.54 0.36
CA ASP A 39 -17.95 0.40 0.71
C ASP A 39 -17.28 -0.74 -0.08
N ILE A 40 -17.99 -1.86 -0.29
CA ILE A 40 -17.50 -2.99 -1.07
C ILE A 40 -17.29 -2.60 -2.54
N ASP A 41 -18.25 -1.89 -3.14
CA ASP A 41 -18.12 -1.41 -4.52
C ASP A 41 -16.97 -0.38 -4.64
N ASP A 42 -16.80 0.51 -3.67
CA ASP A 42 -15.70 1.48 -3.64
C ASP A 42 -14.32 0.82 -3.46
N ILE A 43 -14.25 -0.26 -2.66
CA ILE A 43 -13.08 -1.13 -2.51
C ILE A 43 -12.72 -1.79 -3.84
N LEU A 44 -13.69 -2.40 -4.52
CA LEU A 44 -13.50 -3.05 -5.82
C LEU A 44 -13.08 -2.04 -6.89
N ASN A 45 -13.68 -0.85 -6.90
CA ASN A 45 -13.32 0.24 -7.81
C ASN A 45 -11.89 0.75 -7.55
N SER A 46 -11.48 0.82 -6.29
CA SER A 46 -10.12 1.22 -5.90
C SER A 46 -9.08 0.19 -6.37
N LEU A 47 -9.35 -1.11 -6.20
CA LEU A 47 -8.49 -2.19 -6.69
C LEU A 47 -8.43 -2.21 -8.23
N LYS A 48 -9.57 -2.04 -8.91
CA LYS A 48 -9.63 -1.95 -10.37
C LYS A 48 -8.84 -0.76 -10.89
N THR A 49 -8.95 0.38 -10.23
CA THR A 49 -8.19 1.60 -10.57
C THR A 49 -6.69 1.38 -10.38
N LEU A 50 -6.28 0.73 -9.29
CA LEU A 50 -4.89 0.37 -9.05
C LEU A 50 -4.34 -0.54 -10.16
N LEU A 51 -5.04 -1.62 -10.50
CA LEU A 51 -4.64 -2.53 -11.58
C LEU A 51 -4.56 -1.80 -12.93
N SER A 52 -5.57 -0.98 -13.26
CA SER A 52 -5.58 -0.18 -14.49
C SER A 52 -4.41 0.80 -14.54
N SER A 53 -4.06 1.41 -13.41
CA SER A 53 -2.91 2.32 -13.33
C SER A 53 -1.58 1.58 -13.51
N LEU A 54 -1.47 0.35 -12.98
CA LEU A 54 -0.30 -0.50 -13.13
C LEU A 54 -0.12 -0.96 -14.58
N GLU A 55 -1.20 -1.37 -15.27
CA GLU A 55 -1.15 -1.73 -16.69
C GLU A 55 -0.70 -0.56 -17.56
N LYS A 56 -1.25 0.64 -17.32
CA LYS A 56 -0.82 1.87 -18.00
C LYS A 56 0.66 2.15 -17.74
N LEU A 57 1.10 2.04 -16.49
CA LEU A 57 2.49 2.23 -16.11
C LEU A 57 3.42 1.26 -16.84
N GLN A 58 3.05 -0.02 -16.91
CA GLN A 58 3.83 -1.05 -17.61
C GLN A 58 3.90 -0.78 -19.11
N LYS A 59 2.79 -0.38 -19.74
CA LYS A 59 2.76 -0.02 -21.17
C LYS A 59 3.69 1.15 -21.47
N VAL A 60 3.57 2.25 -20.71
CA VAL A 60 4.44 3.41 -20.91
C VAL A 60 5.90 3.07 -20.63
N ARG A 61 6.18 2.15 -19.70
CA ARG A 61 7.56 1.68 -19.44
C ARG A 61 8.16 0.97 -20.65
N GLN A 62 7.37 0.20 -21.38
CA GLN A 62 7.82 -0.44 -22.63
C GLN A 62 8.05 0.61 -23.74
N GLU A 63 7.21 1.66 -23.79
CA GLU A 63 7.34 2.77 -24.76
C GLU A 63 8.60 3.64 -24.56
N VAL A 64 9.21 3.64 -23.37
CA VAL A 64 10.48 4.36 -23.14
C VAL A 64 11.64 3.70 -23.90
N GLY A 65 11.60 2.39 -24.12
CA GLY A 65 12.68 1.66 -24.77
C GLY A 65 14.02 1.76 -24.03
N ASP A 66 15.10 1.38 -24.70
CA ASP A 66 16.47 1.46 -24.16
C ASP A 66 17.16 2.77 -24.57
N ILE A 67 16.76 3.88 -23.93
CA ILE A 67 17.40 5.19 -24.15
C ILE A 67 18.59 5.47 -23.23
N LYS A 68 18.85 4.62 -22.24
CA LYS A 68 19.96 4.81 -21.30
C LYS A 68 21.32 4.95 -21.98
N PRO A 69 21.71 4.10 -22.96
CA PRO A 69 22.99 4.26 -23.65
C PRO A 69 23.04 5.55 -24.50
N LEU A 70 21.91 5.97 -25.06
CA LEU A 70 21.81 7.22 -25.84
C LEU A 70 22.00 8.45 -24.97
N ILE A 71 21.38 8.47 -23.79
CA ILE A 71 21.57 9.55 -22.81
C ILE A 71 23.01 9.58 -22.32
N GLY A 72 23.62 8.42 -22.03
CA GLY A 72 25.02 8.32 -21.61
C GLY A 72 25.97 8.96 -22.61
N ARG A 73 25.90 8.55 -23.89
CA ARG A 73 26.70 9.13 -24.97
C ARG A 73 26.54 10.64 -25.10
N MET A 74 25.30 11.13 -25.01
CA MET A 74 25.03 12.57 -25.07
C MET A 74 25.63 13.34 -23.88
N LEU A 75 25.61 12.78 -22.68
CA LEU A 75 26.22 13.37 -21.49
C LEU A 75 27.75 13.34 -21.54
N ASP A 76 28.33 12.34 -22.19
CA ASP A 76 29.78 12.23 -22.45
C ASP A 76 30.26 13.18 -23.58
N GLY A 77 29.33 13.92 -24.21
CA GLY A 77 29.62 14.91 -25.25
C GLY A 77 29.70 14.33 -26.67
N GLU A 78 29.30 13.07 -26.87
CA GLU A 78 29.22 12.47 -28.19
C GLU A 78 28.01 13.02 -28.96
N LEU A 79 28.20 13.24 -30.26
CA LEU A 79 27.13 13.70 -31.14
C LEU A 79 26.18 12.54 -31.45
N VAL A 80 25.02 12.54 -30.80
CA VAL A 80 23.89 11.66 -31.15
C VAL A 80 23.11 12.31 -32.30
N ALA A 81 23.06 11.68 -33.46
CA ALA A 81 22.47 12.26 -34.67
C ALA A 81 21.56 11.27 -35.42
N GLY A 82 20.66 11.82 -36.25
CA GLY A 82 19.77 11.03 -37.11
C GLY A 82 18.73 10.24 -36.32
N GLU A 83 18.60 8.95 -36.64
CA GLU A 83 17.61 8.05 -36.04
C GLU A 83 17.79 7.91 -34.52
N GLU A 84 19.03 7.90 -34.03
CA GLU A 84 19.34 7.83 -32.61
C GLU A 84 18.81 9.05 -31.83
N LEU A 85 18.80 10.23 -32.44
CA LEU A 85 18.27 11.45 -31.83
C LEU A 85 16.73 11.42 -31.75
N GLU A 86 16.06 10.89 -32.78
CA GLU A 86 14.60 10.71 -32.76
C GLU A 86 14.17 9.63 -31.77
N GLN A 87 14.94 8.54 -31.65
CA GLN A 87 14.75 7.52 -30.61
C GLN A 87 14.94 8.12 -29.21
N LEU A 88 15.98 8.93 -29.02
CA LEU A 88 16.22 9.62 -27.74
C LEU A 88 15.07 10.59 -27.40
N LYS A 89 14.64 11.41 -28.37
CA LYS A 89 13.55 12.38 -28.18
C LYS A 89 12.22 11.69 -27.86
N SER A 90 11.87 10.65 -28.61
CA SER A 90 10.66 9.86 -28.36
C SER A 90 10.72 9.17 -27.00
N GLY A 91 11.83 8.50 -26.67
CA GLY A 91 11.97 7.85 -25.37
C GLY A 91 12.00 8.80 -24.19
N VAL A 92 12.61 10.00 -24.30
CA VAL A 92 12.54 11.05 -23.26
C VAL A 92 11.11 11.56 -23.08
N SER A 93 10.36 11.72 -24.19
CA SER A 93 8.95 12.10 -24.12
C SER A 93 8.10 11.01 -23.43
N SER A 94 8.36 9.74 -23.73
CA SER A 94 7.76 8.59 -23.06
C SER A 94 8.19 8.51 -21.59
N LEU A 95 9.42 8.91 -21.25
CA LEU A 95 9.92 8.92 -19.88
C LEU A 95 9.18 9.95 -19.03
N SER A 96 8.87 11.12 -19.60
CA SER A 96 8.00 12.12 -18.95
C SER A 96 6.60 11.56 -18.68
N ARG A 97 6.03 10.82 -19.65
CA ARG A 97 4.75 10.10 -19.46
C ARG A 97 4.88 9.01 -18.40
N LEU A 98 6.01 8.31 -18.33
CA LEU A 98 6.27 7.26 -17.34
C LEU A 98 6.25 7.82 -15.93
N VAL A 99 6.90 8.97 -15.72
CA VAL A 99 6.90 9.67 -14.42
C VAL A 99 5.48 10.05 -14.00
N ARG A 100 4.65 10.53 -14.93
CA ARG A 100 3.23 10.84 -14.65
C ARG A 100 2.43 9.59 -14.29
N ALA A 101 2.53 8.53 -15.12
CA ALA A 101 1.86 7.26 -14.86
C ALA A 101 2.29 6.64 -13.52
N TYR A 102 3.56 6.83 -13.14
CA TYR A 102 4.07 6.38 -11.85
C TYR A 102 3.43 7.13 -10.70
N ASN A 103 3.31 8.46 -10.80
CA ASN A 103 2.61 9.26 -9.81
C ASN A 103 1.13 8.86 -9.69
N ASP A 104 0.45 8.67 -10.82
CA ASP A 104 -0.94 8.20 -10.85
C ASP A 104 -1.09 6.84 -10.15
N HIS A 105 -0.15 5.92 -10.38
CA HIS A 105 -0.10 4.64 -9.69
C HIS A 105 0.13 4.80 -8.17
N GLN A 106 1.02 5.70 -7.73
CA GLN A 106 1.23 5.96 -6.30
C GLN A 106 -0.03 6.51 -5.62
N ILE A 107 -0.76 7.40 -6.28
CA ILE A 107 -2.04 7.91 -5.79
C ILE A 107 -3.07 6.78 -5.71
N ALA A 108 -3.16 5.94 -6.75
CA ALA A 108 -4.05 4.78 -6.76
C ALA A 108 -3.69 3.75 -5.67
N LEU A 109 -2.39 3.56 -5.41
CA LEU A 109 -1.88 2.67 -4.37
C LEU A 109 -2.32 3.14 -2.98
N ALA A 110 -2.17 4.44 -2.71
CA ALA A 110 -2.58 5.04 -1.44
C ALA A 110 -4.10 4.89 -1.23
N LYS A 111 -4.90 5.12 -2.28
CA LYS A 111 -6.37 4.96 -2.23
C LYS A 111 -6.80 3.50 -2.06
N ALA A 112 -6.07 2.55 -2.64
CA ALA A 112 -6.38 1.13 -2.56
C ALA A 112 -5.80 0.44 -1.30
N GLN A 113 -5.11 1.17 -0.41
CA GLN A 113 -4.53 0.59 0.80
C GLN A 113 -5.58 -0.02 1.75
N PRO A 114 -6.75 0.62 2.02
CA PRO A 114 -7.81 0.01 2.84
C PRO A 114 -8.36 -1.27 2.21
N ALA A 115 -8.58 -1.25 0.89
CA ALA A 115 -9.03 -2.42 0.13
C ALA A 115 -8.04 -3.59 0.21
N ARG A 116 -6.73 -3.32 0.22
CA ARG A 116 -5.70 -4.35 0.41
C ARG A 116 -5.68 -4.92 1.81
N ASN A 117 -5.86 -4.09 2.84
CA ASN A 117 -5.91 -4.55 4.22
C ASN A 117 -7.09 -5.50 4.45
N LEU A 118 -8.26 -5.19 3.90
CA LEU A 118 -9.44 -6.07 3.95
C LEU A 118 -9.20 -7.39 3.20
N LEU A 119 -8.62 -7.34 1.99
CA LEU A 119 -8.25 -8.54 1.25
C LEU A 119 -7.28 -9.42 2.06
N ASP A 120 -6.27 -8.82 2.70
CA ASP A 120 -5.31 -9.54 3.53
C ASP A 120 -5.96 -10.17 4.77
N GLN A 121 -6.97 -9.52 5.36
CA GLN A 121 -7.74 -10.07 6.48
C GLN A 121 -8.55 -11.30 6.04
N VAL A 122 -9.31 -11.20 4.95
CA VAL A 122 -10.10 -12.31 4.39
C VAL A 122 -9.19 -13.50 4.02
N LEU A 123 -8.03 -13.23 3.43
CA LEU A 123 -7.06 -14.27 3.06
C LEU A 123 -6.41 -14.95 4.28
N LYS A 124 -6.22 -14.23 5.40
CA LYS A 124 -5.72 -14.81 6.65
C LYS A 124 -6.78 -15.65 7.36
N GLU A 125 -8.02 -15.17 7.42
CA GLU A 125 -9.15 -15.91 7.99
C GLU A 125 -9.40 -17.23 7.24
N ARG A 126 -9.27 -17.22 5.90
CA ARG A 126 -9.33 -18.42 5.04
C ARG A 126 -8.19 -19.42 5.25
N LYS A 127 -7.04 -19.01 5.79
CA LYS A 127 -5.91 -19.91 6.09
C LYS A 127 -5.94 -20.47 7.51
N ALA A 128 -6.73 -19.87 8.38
CA ALA A 128 -6.87 -20.28 9.78
C ALA A 128 -7.99 -21.32 9.98
N ASN A 129 -8.89 -21.46 9.02
CA ASN A 129 -9.90 -22.53 8.92
C ASN A 129 -9.43 -23.65 7.99
#